data_AF-A0AA41VG27-F1
#
_entry.id   AF-A0AA41VG27-F1
#
_cell.length_a   1.000
_cell.length_b   1.000
_cell.length_c   1.000
_cell.angle_alpha   90.00
_cell.angle_beta   90.00
_cell.angle_gamma   90.00
#
_symmetry.space_group_name_H-M   'P 1'
#
loop_
_entity.id
_entity.type
_entity.pdbx_description
1 polymer ?
#
loop_
_entity_poly.entity_id
_entity_poly.type
_entity_poly.pdbx_seq_one_letter_code
_entity_poly.pdbx_strand_id
1 'polypeptide(L)'
;VEHMEARLKEDILAEVTSSGGRMLLHREEYNPALNHSSVIGFWENILVDDVKTPAEVYAGLKDEGYNLAYRRIPLTREREPLASDIDAVQHCKDDSAGSYLFVSHTGFGGVAYAMAITCLKLSANRSESLVGPLCFYPTTKDSLPPLSQALLDGVRKLDDYRDILSLTRVLINGPKSKSEVDMVIERCSGAGHLRDDILYYRKQLEKCTNCDDENRSYLMDMGIKALRRYFFLITFRSYLYSTSTEEVVGFKRWMEARPELGHLCHNLRIDK
;
A
#
# COMPACT_ATOMS: atom_id res chain seq x y z
N VAL A 1 -6.94 -14.80 -4.71
CA VAL A 1 -7.53 -14.35 -3.43
C VAL A 1 -9.03 -14.60 -3.41
N GLU A 2 -9.78 -14.09 -4.38
CA GLU A 2 -11.24 -14.29 -4.44
C GLU A 2 -11.67 -15.77 -4.44
N HIS A 3 -10.92 -16.66 -5.09
CA HIS A 3 -11.18 -18.10 -4.99
C HIS A 3 -11.04 -18.65 -3.56
N MET A 4 -10.08 -18.15 -2.77
CA MET A 4 -9.94 -18.55 -1.36
C MET A 4 -11.07 -17.97 -0.51
N GLU A 5 -11.52 -16.75 -0.82
CA GLU A 5 -12.66 -16.12 -0.15
C GLU A 5 -13.96 -16.91 -0.41
N ALA A 6 -14.17 -17.36 -1.65
CA ALA A 6 -15.31 -18.21 -2.02
C ALA A 6 -15.26 -19.56 -1.29
N ARG A 7 -14.09 -20.21 -1.26
CA ARG A 7 -13.91 -21.46 -0.51
C ARG A 7 -14.12 -21.27 0.99
N LEU A 8 -13.60 -20.19 1.58
CA LEU A 8 -13.83 -19.89 3.00
C LEU A 8 -15.32 -19.69 3.29
N LYS A 9 -16.06 -19.03 2.38
CA LYS A 9 -17.52 -18.93 2.49
C LYS A 9 -18.17 -20.31 2.47
N GLU A 10 -17.79 -21.20 1.55
CA GLU A 10 -18.32 -22.58 1.49
C GLU A 10 -18.06 -23.34 2.80
N ASP A 11 -16.84 -23.24 3.34
CA ASP A 11 -16.45 -23.87 4.60
C ASP A 11 -17.31 -23.35 5.78
N ILE A 12 -17.52 -22.03 5.87
CA ILE A 12 -18.39 -21.41 6.89
C ILE A 12 -19.84 -21.89 6.75
N LEU A 13 -20.37 -21.93 5.53
CA LEU A 13 -21.75 -22.38 5.29
C LEU A 13 -21.98 -23.84 5.67
N ALA A 14 -21.00 -24.71 5.39
CA ALA A 14 -21.03 -26.10 5.81
C ALA A 14 -21.05 -26.22 7.34
N GLU A 15 -20.21 -25.45 8.04
CA GLU A 15 -20.17 -25.43 9.50
C GLU A 15 -21.50 -24.95 10.09
N VAL A 16 -22.02 -23.80 9.65
CA VAL A 16 -23.29 -23.21 10.09
C VAL A 16 -24.46 -24.18 9.92
N THR A 17 -24.50 -24.92 8.80
CA THR A 17 -25.53 -25.93 8.55
C THR A 17 -25.42 -27.11 9.52
N SER A 18 -24.20 -27.55 9.83
CA SER A 18 -23.95 -28.68 10.74
C SER A 18 -24.18 -28.34 12.22
N SER A 19 -23.92 -27.10 12.63
CA SER A 19 -23.92 -26.66 14.03
C SER A 19 -25.26 -26.08 14.50
N GLY A 20 -26.24 -25.98 13.59
CA GLY A 20 -27.54 -25.37 13.84
C GLY A 20 -27.47 -23.85 13.94
N GLY A 21 -26.61 -23.20 13.14
CA GLY A 21 -26.48 -21.75 13.10
C GLY A 21 -25.37 -21.15 13.96
N ARG A 22 -24.60 -21.97 14.70
CA ARG A 22 -23.58 -21.49 15.64
C ARG A 22 -22.18 -21.54 15.05
N MET A 23 -21.51 -20.41 15.00
CA MET A 23 -20.11 -20.31 14.53
C MET A 23 -19.21 -19.89 15.69
N LEU A 24 -18.07 -20.55 15.84
CA LEU A 24 -17.03 -20.10 16.77
C LEU A 24 -16.19 -19.02 16.09
N LEU A 25 -16.28 -17.79 16.59
CA LEU A 25 -15.47 -16.67 16.12
C LEU A 25 -14.42 -16.29 17.16
N HIS A 26 -13.37 -15.63 16.69
CA HIS A 26 -12.32 -15.10 17.54
C HIS A 26 -12.24 -13.59 17.32
N ARG A 27 -12.15 -12.83 18.41
CA ARG A 27 -11.87 -11.39 18.36
C ARG A 27 -10.57 -11.07 19.06
N GLU A 28 -9.84 -10.11 18.50
CA GLU A 28 -8.66 -9.55 19.12
C GLU A 28 -9.06 -8.39 20.05
N GLU A 29 -8.69 -8.47 21.31
CA GLU A 29 -8.87 -7.40 22.28
C GLU A 29 -7.51 -6.89 22.75
N TYR A 30 -7.30 -5.57 22.61
CA TYR A 30 -6.10 -4.92 23.12
C TYR A 30 -6.38 -4.30 24.49
N ASN A 31 -5.60 -4.70 25.49
CA ASN A 31 -5.65 -4.11 26.82
C ASN A 31 -4.60 -2.99 26.95
N PRO A 32 -5.00 -1.71 26.97
CA PRO A 32 -4.05 -0.59 27.04
C PRO A 32 -3.31 -0.50 28.38
N ALA A 33 -3.87 -1.04 29.47
CA ALA A 33 -3.22 -1.02 30.78
C ALA A 33 -2.06 -2.03 30.88
N LEU A 34 -2.19 -3.17 30.19
CA LEU A 34 -1.18 -4.23 30.17
C LEU A 34 -0.30 -4.19 28.92
N ASN A 35 -0.59 -3.30 27.95
CA ASN A 35 0.06 -3.24 26.65
C ASN A 35 0.13 -4.62 25.97
N HIS A 36 -0.97 -5.37 26.02
CA HIS A 36 -1.05 -6.76 25.59
C HIS A 36 -2.35 -7.01 24.81
N SER A 37 -2.25 -7.77 23.72
CA SER A 37 -3.38 -8.23 22.91
C SER A 37 -3.73 -9.68 23.25
N SER A 38 -5.01 -9.98 23.44
CA SER A 38 -5.50 -11.35 23.62
C SER A 38 -6.55 -11.71 22.58
N VAL A 39 -6.57 -12.99 22.18
CA VAL A 39 -7.57 -13.54 21.28
C VAL A 39 -8.63 -14.26 22.10
N ILE A 40 -9.89 -13.83 21.98
CA ILE A 40 -11.01 -14.37 22.75
C ILE A 40 -12.01 -15.03 21.81
N GLY A 41 -12.29 -16.31 22.05
CA GLY A 41 -13.31 -17.07 21.35
C GLY A 41 -14.71 -16.76 21.87
N PHE A 42 -15.68 -16.60 20.97
CA PHE A 42 -17.09 -16.44 21.30
C PHE A 42 -17.97 -17.13 20.26
N TRP A 43 -19.13 -17.60 20.70
CA TRP A 43 -20.13 -18.21 19.83
C TRP A 43 -21.06 -17.13 19.29
N GLU A 44 -21.22 -17.08 17.97
CA GLU A 44 -22.15 -16.20 17.28
C GLU A 44 -23.22 -17.02 16.55
N ASN A 45 -24.45 -16.52 16.51
CA ASN A 45 -25.50 -17.13 15.71
C ASN A 45 -25.55 -16.44 14.34
N ILE A 46 -25.31 -17.19 13.27
CA ILE A 46 -25.18 -16.67 11.91
C ILE A 46 -26.19 -17.40 11.01
N LEU A 47 -26.90 -16.65 10.16
CA LEU A 47 -27.75 -17.20 9.11
C LEU A 47 -26.96 -17.38 7.81
N VAL A 48 -27.41 -18.29 6.95
CA VAL A 48 -26.79 -18.54 5.64
C VAL A 48 -26.70 -17.25 4.80
N ASP A 49 -27.72 -16.40 4.88
CA ASP A 49 -27.79 -15.13 4.14
C ASP A 49 -26.85 -14.04 4.68
N ASP A 50 -26.32 -14.21 5.90
CA ASP A 50 -25.36 -13.29 6.52
C ASP A 50 -23.94 -13.49 5.96
N VAL A 51 -23.65 -14.64 5.35
CA VAL A 51 -22.30 -14.99 4.89
C VAL A 51 -22.09 -14.53 3.45
N LYS A 52 -21.38 -13.42 3.29
CA LYS A 52 -21.06 -12.83 1.99
C LYS A 52 -19.56 -12.61 1.82
N THR A 53 -19.06 -12.90 0.62
CA THR A 53 -17.74 -12.46 0.17
C THR A 53 -17.73 -10.94 -0.02
N PRO A 54 -16.55 -10.29 0.04
CA PRO A 54 -16.47 -8.87 -0.28
C PRO A 54 -17.07 -8.52 -1.65
N ALA A 55 -16.85 -9.35 -2.67
CA ALA A 55 -17.43 -9.15 -4.00
C ALA A 55 -18.97 -9.12 -3.97
N GLU A 56 -19.60 -10.03 -3.23
CA GLU A 56 -21.07 -10.07 -3.07
C GLU A 56 -21.59 -8.87 -2.27
N VAL A 57 -20.85 -8.42 -1.23
CA VAL A 57 -21.21 -7.23 -0.46
C VAL A 57 -21.26 -6.00 -1.37
N TYR A 58 -20.21 -5.75 -2.15
CA TYR A 58 -20.17 -4.58 -3.04
C TYR A 58 -21.10 -4.72 -4.25
N ALA A 59 -21.38 -5.93 -4.73
CA ALA A 59 -22.40 -6.16 -5.74
C ALA A 59 -23.79 -5.80 -5.20
N GLY A 60 -24.13 -6.23 -3.98
CA GLY A 60 -25.38 -5.85 -3.31
C GLY A 60 -25.55 -4.35 -3.15
N LEU A 61 -24.49 -3.63 -2.74
CA LEU A 61 -24.53 -2.17 -2.69
C LEU A 61 -24.77 -1.54 -4.07
N LYS A 62 -24.20 -2.12 -5.13
CA LYS A 62 -24.49 -1.63 -6.49
C LYS A 62 -25.95 -1.85 -6.88
N ASP A 63 -26.52 -3.00 -6.51
CA ASP A 63 -27.93 -3.34 -6.77
C ASP A 63 -28.90 -2.45 -5.97
N GLU A 64 -28.49 -1.96 -4.79
CA GLU A 64 -29.20 -0.94 -4.00
C GLU A 64 -29.13 0.47 -4.62
N GLY A 65 -28.38 0.65 -5.72
CA GLY A 65 -28.29 1.91 -6.46
C GLY A 65 -27.10 2.79 -6.09
N TYR A 66 -26.16 2.32 -5.29
CA TYR A 66 -24.92 3.06 -5.02
C TYR A 66 -24.02 3.10 -6.26
N ASN A 67 -23.59 4.29 -6.67
CA ASN A 67 -22.69 4.47 -7.80
C ASN A 67 -21.24 4.16 -7.39
N LEU A 68 -20.87 2.88 -7.41
CA LEU A 68 -19.53 2.42 -7.09
C LEU A 68 -19.04 1.35 -8.06
N ALA A 69 -17.72 1.29 -8.23
CA ALA A 69 -17.03 0.23 -8.93
C ALA A 69 -16.07 -0.46 -7.95
N TYR A 70 -16.30 -1.75 -7.71
CA TYR A 70 -15.48 -2.55 -6.82
C TYR A 70 -14.36 -3.27 -7.57
N ARG A 71 -13.17 -3.31 -6.96
CA ARG A 71 -12.04 -4.10 -7.44
C ARG A 71 -11.21 -4.65 -6.28
N ARG A 72 -10.91 -5.95 -6.34
CA ARG A 72 -10.08 -6.64 -5.35
C ARG A 72 -8.63 -6.71 -5.84
N ILE A 73 -7.73 -5.99 -5.17
CA ILE A 73 -6.28 -6.04 -5.47
C ILE A 73 -5.53 -6.57 -4.26
N PRO A 74 -4.80 -7.70 -4.38
CA PRO A 74 -4.14 -8.33 -3.25
C PRO A 74 -2.81 -7.64 -2.90
N LEU A 75 -2.89 -6.53 -2.17
CA LEU A 75 -1.73 -5.80 -1.66
C LEU A 75 -1.57 -6.08 -0.17
N THR A 76 -0.51 -6.80 0.20
CA THR A 76 -0.10 -6.99 1.60
C THR A 76 1.33 -6.51 1.80
N ARG A 77 1.70 -6.24 3.06
CA ARG A 77 3.04 -5.74 3.40
C ARG A 77 4.09 -6.86 3.29
N GLU A 78 3.67 -8.09 3.54
CA GLU A 78 4.48 -9.30 3.59
C GLU A 78 4.71 -9.88 2.19
N ARG A 79 3.78 -9.64 1.25
CA ARG A 79 3.93 -10.05 -0.13
C ARG A 79 5.01 -9.24 -0.82
N GLU A 80 5.76 -9.93 -1.67
CA GLU A 80 6.74 -9.34 -2.58
C GLU A 80 6.07 -8.31 -3.52
N PRO A 81 6.43 -7.02 -3.48
CA PRO A 81 5.91 -6.04 -4.43
C PRO A 81 6.38 -6.34 -5.86
N LEU A 82 5.46 -6.25 -6.81
CA LEU A 82 5.73 -6.47 -8.24
C LEU A 82 5.32 -5.26 -9.08
N ALA A 83 5.95 -5.10 -10.24
CA ALA A 83 5.55 -4.07 -11.21
C ALA A 83 4.09 -4.27 -11.69
N SER A 84 3.59 -5.51 -11.72
CA SER A 84 2.18 -5.81 -12.00
C SER A 84 1.21 -5.22 -10.97
N ASP A 85 1.66 -5.00 -9.73
CA ASP A 85 0.81 -4.40 -8.70
C ASP A 85 0.55 -2.92 -9.00
N ILE A 86 1.55 -2.21 -9.56
CA ILE A 86 1.38 -0.84 -10.08
C ILE A 86 0.35 -0.84 -11.20
N ASP A 87 0.48 -1.75 -12.18
CA ASP A 87 -0.47 -1.90 -13.28
C ASP A 87 -1.89 -2.16 -12.79
N ALA A 88 -2.06 -3.08 -11.83
CA ALA A 88 -3.35 -3.39 -11.25
C ALA A 88 -4.03 -2.15 -10.66
N VAL A 89 -3.28 -1.29 -9.97
CA VAL A 89 -3.82 -0.06 -9.36
C VAL A 89 -4.01 1.05 -10.40
N GLN A 90 -3.03 1.34 -11.27
CA GLN A 90 -3.16 2.47 -12.21
C GLN A 90 -4.28 2.28 -13.23
N HIS A 91 -4.59 1.03 -13.62
CA HIS A 91 -5.69 0.71 -14.52
C HIS A 91 -7.07 0.77 -13.84
N CYS A 92 -7.13 1.08 -12.54
CA CYS A 92 -8.37 1.41 -11.85
C CYS A 92 -8.79 2.85 -12.05
N LYS A 93 -7.94 3.70 -12.64
CA LYS A 93 -8.32 5.08 -12.96
C LYS A 93 -9.53 5.10 -13.88
N ASP A 94 -10.55 5.81 -13.44
CA ASP A 94 -11.76 6.10 -14.18
C ASP A 94 -11.94 7.63 -14.20
N ASP A 95 -12.06 8.22 -15.40
CA ASP A 95 -12.23 9.66 -15.58
C ASP A 95 -13.60 10.17 -15.14
N SER A 96 -14.57 9.29 -14.97
CA SER A 96 -15.91 9.61 -14.45
C SER A 96 -16.00 9.51 -12.91
N ALA A 97 -15.00 8.90 -12.26
CA ALA A 97 -15.02 8.70 -10.81
C ALA A 97 -14.76 10.02 -10.05
N GLY A 98 -15.67 10.35 -9.13
CA GLY A 98 -15.52 11.51 -8.24
C GLY A 98 -14.52 11.31 -7.10
N SER A 99 -14.35 10.06 -6.63
CA SER A 99 -13.44 9.70 -5.54
C SER A 99 -12.95 8.25 -5.66
N TYR A 100 -11.84 7.96 -4.99
CA TYR A 100 -11.26 6.61 -4.88
C TYR A 100 -11.21 6.23 -3.40
N LEU A 101 -11.79 5.08 -3.05
CA LEU A 101 -11.79 4.53 -1.69
C LEU A 101 -10.91 3.29 -1.63
N PHE A 102 -9.99 3.27 -0.68
CA PHE A 102 -9.07 2.15 -0.45
C PHE A 102 -9.33 1.57 0.94
N VAL A 103 -9.62 0.27 1.01
CA VAL A 103 -9.96 -0.42 2.25
C VAL A 103 -9.04 -1.63 2.43
N SER A 104 -8.47 -1.78 3.63
CA SER A 104 -7.71 -2.97 4.06
C SER A 104 -8.02 -3.31 5.51
N HIS A 105 -7.49 -4.43 6.01
CA HIS A 105 -7.69 -4.87 7.40
C HIS A 105 -7.28 -3.81 8.44
N THR A 106 -6.13 -3.18 8.23
CA THR A 106 -5.59 -2.19 9.18
C THR A 106 -5.80 -0.75 8.72
N GLY A 107 -6.17 -0.52 7.46
CA GLY A 107 -6.16 0.81 6.85
C GLY A 107 -4.74 1.34 6.54
N PHE A 108 -3.70 0.58 6.89
CA PHE A 108 -2.30 0.97 6.72
C PHE A 108 -1.55 0.16 5.64
N GLY A 109 -0.37 0.64 5.25
CA GLY A 109 0.59 -0.11 4.44
C GLY A 109 0.19 -0.22 2.97
N GLY A 110 -0.48 -1.31 2.60
CA GLY A 110 -0.93 -1.53 1.21
C GLY A 110 -1.86 -0.44 0.69
N VAL A 111 -2.66 0.16 1.59
CA VAL A 111 -3.52 1.31 1.30
C VAL A 111 -2.69 2.54 0.90
N ALA A 112 -1.71 2.94 1.70
CA ALA A 112 -0.82 4.06 1.36
C ALA A 112 -0.10 3.85 0.03
N TYR A 113 0.32 2.61 -0.26
CA TYR A 113 0.95 2.28 -1.54
C TYR A 113 -0.02 2.48 -2.73
N ALA A 114 -1.24 1.96 -2.63
CA ALA A 114 -2.27 2.12 -3.67
C ALA A 114 -2.69 3.60 -3.86
N MET A 115 -2.82 4.34 -2.75
CA MET A 115 -3.09 5.77 -2.77
C MET A 115 -1.96 6.54 -3.47
N ALA A 116 -0.70 6.23 -3.16
CA ALA A 116 0.45 6.88 -3.79
C ALA A 116 0.48 6.65 -5.31
N ILE A 117 0.25 5.41 -5.77
CA ILE A 117 0.17 5.09 -7.21
C ILE A 117 -0.93 5.92 -7.89
N THR A 118 -2.12 5.96 -7.27
CA THR A 118 -3.28 6.69 -7.81
C THR A 118 -3.01 8.19 -7.86
N CYS A 119 -2.45 8.77 -6.79
CA CYS A 119 -2.04 10.18 -6.73
C CYS A 119 -1.04 10.54 -7.83
N LEU A 120 -0.02 9.70 -8.07
CA LEU A 120 0.97 9.91 -9.13
C LEU A 120 0.33 9.84 -10.52
N LYS A 121 -0.60 8.90 -10.74
CA LYS A 121 -1.32 8.78 -12.02
C LYS A 121 -2.23 9.98 -12.27
N LEU A 122 -2.94 10.45 -11.25
CA LEU A 122 -3.83 11.61 -11.33
C LEU A 122 -3.07 12.94 -11.48
N SER A 123 -1.84 13.04 -10.95
CA SER A 123 -1.01 14.24 -11.10
C SER A 123 -0.32 14.32 -12.45
N ALA A 124 -0.03 13.19 -13.10
CA ALA A 124 0.60 13.16 -14.43
C ALA A 124 -0.27 13.78 -15.53
N ASN A 125 -1.59 13.68 -15.42
CA ASN A 125 -2.52 14.21 -16.44
C ASN A 125 -2.92 15.67 -16.19
N ARG A 126 -2.55 16.26 -15.05
CA ARG A 126 -2.78 17.68 -14.78
C ARG A 126 -1.54 18.45 -15.18
N SER A 127 -1.67 19.27 -16.24
CA SER A 127 -0.74 20.38 -16.50
C SER A 127 -0.56 21.17 -15.20
N GLU A 128 0.68 21.58 -14.91
CA GLU A 128 1.25 22.00 -13.61
C GLU A 128 0.52 23.14 -12.83
N SER A 129 -0.72 23.51 -13.17
CA SER A 129 -1.34 24.77 -12.76
C SER A 129 -2.51 24.72 -11.78
N LEU A 130 -2.84 23.60 -11.12
CA LEU A 130 -3.84 23.61 -10.04
C LEU A 130 -3.48 22.62 -8.92
N VAL A 131 -2.54 23.04 -8.06
CA VAL A 131 -2.32 22.44 -6.72
C VAL A 131 -3.47 22.86 -5.81
N GLY A 132 -4.68 22.37 -6.10
CA GLY A 132 -5.78 22.40 -5.14
C GLY A 132 -5.61 21.24 -4.16
N PRO A 133 -5.75 21.43 -2.84
CA PRO A 133 -5.70 20.33 -1.90
C PRO A 133 -6.87 19.38 -2.23
N LEU A 134 -6.54 18.15 -2.64
CA LEU A 134 -7.51 17.05 -2.54
C LEU A 134 -7.80 16.89 -1.06
N CYS A 135 -8.92 17.46 -0.64
CA CYS A 135 -9.36 17.49 0.75
C CYS A 135 -9.67 16.04 1.16
N PHE A 136 -8.77 15.43 1.93
CA PHE A 136 -9.19 14.37 2.83
C PHE A 136 -10.07 15.04 3.88
N TYR A 137 -11.24 14.46 4.15
CA TYR A 137 -11.96 14.70 5.39
C TYR A 137 -11.44 13.68 6.40
N PRO A 138 -10.38 13.96 7.19
CA PRO A 138 -10.31 13.35 8.49
C PRO A 138 -11.44 14.00 9.32
N THR A 139 -12.34 13.18 9.82
CA THR A 139 -13.38 13.62 10.76
C THR A 139 -12.74 13.95 12.12
N THR A 140 -11.89 14.96 12.18
CA THR A 140 -11.48 15.69 13.39
C THR A 140 -10.81 16.99 12.94
N LYS A 141 -11.43 18.12 13.30
CA LYS A 141 -10.81 19.44 13.20
C LYS A 141 -9.60 19.45 14.13
N ASP A 142 -8.39 19.35 13.58
CA ASP A 142 -7.21 19.91 14.22
C ASP A 142 -6.28 20.50 13.17
N SER A 143 -5.87 21.72 13.47
CA SER A 143 -5.11 22.63 12.63
C SER A 143 -3.78 22.02 12.18
N LEU A 144 -3.47 22.15 10.88
CA LEU A 144 -2.16 21.83 10.32
C LEU A 144 -1.04 22.55 11.10
N PRO A 145 -0.08 21.85 11.72
CA PRO A 145 1.09 22.50 12.30
C PRO A 145 2.03 23.02 11.19
N PRO A 146 2.85 24.05 11.45
CA PRO A 146 3.94 24.42 10.55
C PRO A 146 4.91 23.23 10.41
N LEU A 147 5.47 23.01 9.21
CA LEU A 147 6.50 21.99 8.99
C LEU A 147 7.59 22.10 10.06
N SER A 148 7.71 21.09 10.92
CA SER A 148 8.67 21.09 12.02
C SER A 148 10.10 20.86 11.51
N GLN A 149 11.08 21.42 12.19
CA GLN A 149 12.51 21.24 11.90
C GLN A 149 12.94 19.75 11.86
N ALA A 150 12.19 18.86 12.55
CA ALA A 150 12.40 17.41 12.53
C ALA A 150 12.09 16.76 11.16
N LEU A 151 11.17 17.33 10.38
CA LEU A 151 10.89 16.92 9.00
C LEU A 151 12.06 17.28 8.08
N LEU A 152 12.70 18.45 8.27
CA LEU A 152 13.87 18.86 7.51
C LEU A 152 15.12 18.01 7.84
N ASP A 153 15.28 17.60 9.09
CA ASP A 153 16.34 16.65 9.51
C ASP A 153 16.06 15.22 9.03
N GLY A 154 14.77 14.81 8.93
CA GLY A 154 14.35 13.55 8.31
C GLY A 154 14.50 13.52 6.78
N VAL A 155 14.31 14.66 6.12
CA VAL A 155 14.56 14.85 4.68
C VAL A 155 16.05 14.71 4.35
N ARG A 156 16.96 15.16 5.24
CA ARG A 156 18.41 15.02 5.06
C ARG A 156 18.97 13.61 5.31
N LYS A 157 18.33 12.78 6.14
CA LYS A 157 18.80 11.42 6.46
C LYS A 157 18.35 10.33 5.47
N LEU A 158 17.45 10.66 4.55
CA LEU A 158 16.92 9.70 3.57
C LEU A 158 17.54 9.83 2.17
N ASP A 159 18.44 10.79 1.97
CA ASP A 159 19.25 10.93 0.75
C ASP A 159 20.35 9.84 0.67
N ASP A 160 20.44 8.94 1.64
CA ASP A 160 21.57 8.02 1.83
C ASP A 160 21.36 6.59 1.30
N TYR A 161 20.20 6.25 0.72
CA TYR A 161 20.08 4.92 0.09
C TYR A 161 20.88 4.91 -1.20
N ARG A 162 22.08 4.32 -1.15
CA ARG A 162 22.98 4.19 -2.29
C ARG A 162 22.28 3.65 -3.54
N ASP A 163 21.36 2.70 -3.35
CA ASP A 163 20.62 2.09 -4.45
C ASP A 163 19.55 3.02 -5.03
N ILE A 164 18.85 3.81 -4.19
CA ILE A 164 17.90 4.82 -4.68
C ILE A 164 18.63 5.98 -5.37
N LEU A 165 19.79 6.39 -4.86
CA LEU A 165 20.65 7.36 -5.57
C LEU A 165 21.05 6.83 -6.94
N SER A 166 21.48 5.56 -7.00
CA SER A 166 21.83 4.90 -8.26
C SER A 166 20.64 4.84 -9.22
N LEU A 167 19.44 4.55 -8.71
CA LEU A 167 18.19 4.62 -9.47
C LEU A 167 17.94 6.02 -10.04
N THR A 168 18.02 7.06 -9.20
CA THR A 168 17.72 8.43 -9.66
C THR A 168 18.68 8.93 -10.73
N ARG A 169 19.91 8.39 -10.79
CA ARG A 169 20.89 8.74 -11.84
C ARG A 169 20.57 8.10 -13.19
N VAL A 170 19.94 6.92 -13.21
CA VAL A 170 19.60 6.22 -14.46
C VAL A 170 18.23 6.59 -15.01
N LEU A 171 17.35 7.15 -14.18
CA LEU A 171 16.00 7.53 -14.58
C LEU A 171 15.94 8.89 -15.29
N ILE A 172 15.14 8.95 -16.36
CA ILE A 172 14.72 10.22 -16.95
C ILE A 172 13.91 10.99 -15.90
N ASN A 173 14.28 12.25 -15.67
CA ASN A 173 13.71 13.07 -14.59
C ASN A 173 13.83 12.42 -13.20
N GLY A 174 14.88 11.64 -12.93
CA GLY A 174 15.03 10.86 -11.70
C GLY A 174 14.91 11.68 -10.40
N PRO A 175 15.70 12.76 -10.20
CA PRO A 175 15.58 13.60 -9.01
C PRO A 175 14.20 14.25 -8.85
N LYS A 176 13.61 14.75 -9.94
CA LYS A 176 12.23 15.30 -9.93
C LYS A 176 11.22 14.22 -9.54
N SER A 177 11.33 13.02 -10.13
CA SER A 177 10.46 11.87 -9.85
C SER A 177 10.52 11.46 -8.39
N LYS A 178 11.72 11.38 -7.80
CA LYS A 178 11.89 11.10 -6.37
C LYS A 178 11.23 12.18 -5.50
N SER A 179 11.49 13.46 -5.78
CA SER A 179 10.94 14.57 -5.01
C SER A 179 9.40 14.56 -5.01
N GLU A 180 8.78 14.33 -6.17
CA GLU A 180 7.32 14.26 -6.26
C GLU A 180 6.73 13.04 -5.57
N VAL A 181 7.42 11.90 -5.63
CA VAL A 181 7.04 10.70 -4.87
C VAL A 181 7.13 10.96 -3.37
N ASP A 182 8.18 11.62 -2.90
CA ASP A 182 8.33 12.00 -1.49
C ASP A 182 7.15 12.88 -1.04
N MET A 183 6.74 13.85 -1.86
CA MET A 183 5.57 14.70 -1.59
C MET A 183 4.24 13.92 -1.62
N VAL A 184 4.12 12.89 -2.46
CA VAL A 184 2.91 12.04 -2.49
C VAL A 184 2.84 11.14 -1.26
N ILE A 185 3.98 10.56 -0.84
CA ILE A 185 4.06 9.74 0.37
C ILE A 185 3.67 10.56 1.59
N GLU A 186 4.17 11.80 1.71
CA GLU A 186 3.79 12.72 2.79
C GLU A 186 2.27 12.97 2.82
N ARG A 187 1.65 13.21 1.65
CA ARG A 187 0.21 13.39 1.52
C ARG A 187 -0.62 12.16 1.88
N CYS A 188 -0.04 10.97 1.76
CA CYS A 188 -0.71 9.70 2.08
C CYS A 188 -0.39 9.19 3.50
N SER A 189 0.33 9.98 4.31
CA SER A 189 0.85 9.57 5.63
C SER A 189 -0.22 9.07 6.60
N GLY A 190 -1.47 9.56 6.48
CA GLY A 190 -2.60 9.08 7.29
C GLY A 190 -2.93 7.58 7.10
N ALA A 191 -2.55 6.99 5.96
CA ALA A 191 -2.66 5.56 5.69
C ALA A 191 -1.33 4.80 5.87
N GLY A 192 -0.34 5.44 6.50
CA GLY A 192 1.01 4.92 6.71
C GLY A 192 2.05 5.63 5.85
N HIS A 193 3.27 5.71 6.37
CA HIS A 193 4.36 6.44 5.74
C HIS A 193 5.48 5.48 5.32
N LEU A 194 5.58 5.20 4.02
CA LEU A 194 6.49 4.19 3.49
C LEU A 194 7.97 4.46 3.84
N ARG A 195 8.37 5.74 3.89
CA ARG A 195 9.73 6.12 4.27
C ARG A 195 10.01 5.86 5.75
N ASP A 196 9.00 5.98 6.60
CA ASP A 196 9.11 5.67 8.03
C ASP A 196 9.19 4.16 8.23
N ASP A 197 8.44 3.38 7.45
CA ASP A 197 8.54 1.92 7.44
C ASP A 197 9.98 1.48 7.09
N ILE A 198 10.60 2.04 6.05
CA ILE A 198 12.00 1.72 5.69
C ILE A 198 12.96 2.12 6.82
N LEU A 199 12.79 3.33 7.39
CA LEU A 199 13.63 3.80 8.49
C LEU A 199 13.45 2.93 9.76
N TYR A 200 12.25 2.46 10.01
CA TYR A 200 11.94 1.55 11.12
C TYR A 200 12.72 0.26 10.97
N TYR A 201 12.60 -0.46 9.84
CA TYR A 201 13.29 -1.73 9.64
C TYR A 201 14.81 -1.57 9.71
N ARG A 202 15.36 -0.48 9.16
CA ARG A 202 16.78 -0.16 9.28
C ARG A 202 17.21 -0.01 10.75
N LYS A 203 16.53 0.85 11.52
CA LYS A 203 16.85 1.06 12.94
C LYS A 203 16.72 -0.22 13.76
N GLN A 204 15.75 -1.07 13.43
CA GLN A 204 15.58 -2.35 14.11
C GLN A 204 16.74 -3.29 13.77
N LEU A 205 17.22 -3.32 12.53
CA LEU A 205 18.41 -4.09 12.11
C LEU A 205 19.71 -3.60 12.75
N GLU A 206 19.87 -2.29 12.94
CA GLU A 206 21.01 -1.68 13.63
C GLU A 206 21.06 -2.12 15.11
N LYS A 207 19.90 -2.18 15.77
CA LYS A 207 19.77 -2.66 17.16
C LYS A 207 19.90 -4.19 17.29
N CYS A 208 19.61 -4.93 16.21
CA CYS A 208 19.66 -6.39 16.12
C CYS A 208 21.12 -6.89 16.01
N THR A 209 21.98 -6.55 16.96
CA THR A 209 23.37 -7.03 16.99
C THR A 209 23.48 -8.48 17.47
N ASN A 210 22.59 -8.91 18.37
CA ASN A 210 22.56 -10.25 18.99
C ASN A 210 21.18 -10.95 18.86
N CYS A 211 20.36 -10.61 17.87
CA CYS A 211 19.07 -11.30 17.69
C CYS A 211 19.23 -12.64 17.00
N ASP A 212 18.23 -13.51 17.15
CA ASP A 212 18.15 -14.75 16.38
C ASP A 212 18.17 -14.48 14.86
N ASP A 213 18.65 -15.46 14.10
CA ASP A 213 18.78 -15.34 12.65
C ASP A 213 17.42 -15.18 11.96
N GLU A 214 16.34 -15.69 12.56
CA GLU A 214 14.97 -15.63 12.02
C GLU A 214 14.40 -14.21 12.03
N ASN A 215 14.43 -13.53 13.19
CA ASN A 215 14.00 -12.15 13.35
C ASN A 215 14.87 -11.22 12.51
N ARG A 216 16.18 -11.48 12.43
CA ARG A 216 17.07 -10.74 11.55
C ARG A 216 16.68 -10.88 10.08
N SER A 217 16.38 -12.11 9.63
CA SER A 217 15.93 -12.41 8.27
C SER A 217 14.60 -11.71 7.97
N TYR A 218 13.64 -11.78 8.90
CA TYR A 218 12.35 -11.10 8.79
C TYR A 218 12.49 -9.58 8.66
N LEU A 219 13.30 -8.94 9.51
CA LEU A 219 13.53 -7.49 9.44
C LEU A 219 14.20 -7.08 8.12
N MET A 220 15.15 -7.87 7.62
CA MET A 220 15.78 -7.66 6.32
C MET A 220 14.78 -7.77 5.18
N ASP A 221 14.01 -8.85 5.14
CA ASP A 221 13.00 -9.12 4.13
C ASP A 221 11.94 -8.01 4.06
N MET A 222 11.37 -7.62 5.21
CA MET A 222 10.38 -6.55 5.27
C MET A 222 10.96 -5.18 4.90
N GLY A 223 12.19 -4.89 5.33
CA GLY A 223 12.91 -3.67 4.95
C GLY A 223 13.14 -3.58 3.44
N ILE A 224 13.59 -4.66 2.80
CA ILE A 224 13.79 -4.74 1.35
C ILE A 224 12.45 -4.58 0.62
N LYS A 225 11.37 -5.22 1.08
CA LYS A 225 10.03 -5.06 0.48
C LYS A 225 9.53 -3.62 0.57
N ALA A 226 9.75 -2.92 1.69
CA ALA A 226 9.41 -1.50 1.81
C ALA A 226 10.24 -0.64 0.84
N LEU A 227 11.55 -0.88 0.77
CA LEU A 227 12.45 -0.17 -0.15
C LEU A 227 12.09 -0.42 -1.62
N ARG A 228 11.69 -1.64 -1.97
CA ARG A 228 11.26 -2.02 -3.32
C ARG A 228 9.95 -1.36 -3.72
N ARG A 229 8.98 -1.18 -2.80
CA ARG A 229 7.79 -0.35 -3.06
C ARG A 229 8.17 1.09 -3.37
N TYR A 230 9.12 1.66 -2.62
CA TYR A 230 9.59 3.03 -2.87
C TYR A 230 10.29 3.14 -4.23
N PHE A 231 11.15 2.18 -4.56
CA PHE A 231 11.74 2.04 -5.89
C PHE A 231 10.69 2.03 -7.00
N PHE A 232 9.61 1.25 -6.84
CA PHE A 232 8.53 1.19 -7.83
C PHE A 232 7.75 2.49 -7.96
N LEU A 233 7.51 3.24 -6.88
CA LEU A 233 6.86 4.56 -6.98
C LEU A 233 7.73 5.55 -7.77
N ILE A 234 9.04 5.58 -7.53
CA ILE A 234 9.97 6.49 -8.22
C ILE A 234 10.06 6.14 -9.71
N THR A 235 10.26 4.86 -10.03
CA THR A 235 10.28 4.38 -11.42
C THR A 235 8.94 4.61 -12.10
N PHE A 236 7.82 4.41 -11.41
CA PHE A 236 6.49 4.68 -11.95
C PHE A 236 6.30 6.17 -12.27
N ARG A 237 6.79 7.08 -11.43
CA ARG A 237 6.74 8.51 -11.76
C ARG A 237 7.58 8.85 -13.00
N SER A 238 8.77 8.26 -13.14
CA SER A 238 9.59 8.40 -14.34
C SER A 238 8.94 7.80 -15.59
N TYR A 239 8.25 6.66 -15.45
CA TYR A 239 7.42 6.07 -16.50
C TYR A 239 6.31 7.02 -16.96
N LEU A 240 5.62 7.68 -16.03
CA LEU A 240 4.56 8.65 -16.36
C LEU A 240 5.09 9.89 -17.08
N TYR A 241 6.37 10.25 -16.90
CA TYR A 241 7.02 11.29 -17.71
C TYR A 241 7.38 10.84 -19.12
N SER A 242 7.72 9.56 -19.26
CA SER A 242 8.25 9.01 -20.51
C SER A 242 7.15 8.57 -21.48
N THR A 243 5.93 8.36 -20.98
CA THR A 243 4.82 7.81 -21.76
C THR A 243 3.86 8.94 -22.07
N SER A 244 3.75 9.31 -23.35
CA SER A 244 2.68 10.20 -23.79
C SER A 244 1.33 9.48 -23.63
N THR A 245 0.24 10.24 -23.54
CA THR A 245 -1.15 9.74 -23.37
C THR A 245 -1.61 8.71 -24.42
N GLU A 246 -0.83 8.47 -25.49
CA GLU A 246 -1.21 7.63 -26.62
C GLU A 246 -0.52 6.25 -26.65
N GLU A 247 0.57 6.01 -25.91
CA GLU A 247 1.23 4.70 -25.87
C GLU A 247 0.75 3.83 -24.69
N VAL A 248 -0.07 2.84 -25.01
CA VAL A 248 -0.68 1.85 -24.10
C VAL A 248 0.32 0.77 -23.66
N VAL A 249 1.52 1.14 -23.24
CA VAL A 249 2.50 0.17 -22.71
C VAL A 249 2.41 0.15 -21.19
N GLY A 250 1.83 -0.90 -20.62
CA GLY A 250 1.75 -1.06 -19.15
C GLY A 250 3.11 -0.94 -18.46
N PHE A 251 3.11 -0.45 -17.21
CA PHE A 251 4.33 -0.19 -16.44
C PHE A 251 5.20 -1.45 -16.28
N LYS A 252 4.59 -2.63 -16.11
CA LYS A 252 5.33 -3.91 -16.08
C LYS A 252 6.15 -4.12 -17.35
N ARG A 253 5.56 -3.89 -18.53
CA ARG A 253 6.26 -4.05 -19.81
C ARG A 253 7.34 -2.99 -19.99
N TRP A 254 7.08 -1.76 -19.53
CA TRP A 254 8.07 -0.69 -19.53
C TRP A 254 9.29 -0.99 -18.64
N MET A 255 9.07 -1.65 -17.50
CA MET A 255 10.14 -2.16 -16.62
C MET A 255 10.90 -3.32 -17.27
N GLU A 256 10.19 -4.27 -17.89
CA GLU A 256 10.80 -5.43 -18.58
C GLU A 256 11.69 -5.01 -19.77
N ALA A 257 11.35 -3.92 -20.44
CA ALA A 257 12.16 -3.33 -21.52
C ALA A 257 13.45 -2.64 -21.02
N ARG A 258 13.66 -2.54 -19.70
CA ARG A 258 14.79 -1.84 -19.06
C ARG A 258 15.52 -2.78 -18.09
N PRO A 259 16.38 -3.69 -18.60
CA PRO A 259 17.08 -4.66 -17.76
C PRO A 259 17.96 -4.00 -16.68
N GLU A 260 18.45 -2.78 -16.91
CA GLU A 260 19.18 -2.00 -15.92
C GLU A 260 18.35 -1.68 -14.68
N LEU A 261 17.04 -1.39 -14.84
CA LEU A 261 16.13 -1.15 -13.71
C LEU A 261 15.80 -2.47 -13.00
N GLY A 262 15.64 -3.56 -13.74
CA GLY A 262 15.49 -4.90 -13.17
C GLY A 262 16.69 -5.30 -12.29
N HIS A 263 17.91 -5.04 -12.78
CA HIS A 263 19.14 -5.32 -12.05
C HIS A 263 19.23 -4.48 -10.76
N LEU A 264 18.91 -3.19 -10.81
CA LEU A 264 18.90 -2.34 -9.59
C LEU A 264 17.84 -2.83 -8.58
N CYS A 265 16.64 -3.18 -9.04
CA CYS A 265 15.54 -3.65 -8.18
C CYS A 265 15.87 -4.99 -7.48
N HIS A 266 16.57 -5.89 -8.17
CA HIS A 266 16.99 -7.18 -7.60
C HIS A 266 18.08 -7.01 -6.54
N ASN A 267 18.98 -6.05 -6.72
CA ASN A 267 20.15 -5.84 -5.87
C ASN A 267 19.93 -4.79 -4.76
N LEU A 268 18.69 -4.41 -4.47
CA LEU A 268 18.35 -3.48 -3.39
C LEU A 268 18.83 -4.02 -2.04
N ARG A 269 19.49 -3.15 -1.27
CA ARG A 269 20.00 -3.44 0.07
C ARG A 269 19.51 -2.39 1.06
N ILE A 270 19.24 -2.85 2.27
CA ILE A 270 19.08 -1.98 3.43
C ILE A 270 20.42 -1.98 4.17
N ASP A 271 21.16 -0.87 4.06
CA ASP A 271 22.45 -0.73 4.73
C ASP A 271 22.27 -0.73 6.25
N LYS A 272 23.26 -1.31 6.95
CA LYS A 272 23.41 -1.17 8.40
C LYS A 272 23.94 0.22 8.77
#